data_AF-A0A9D1GTI4-F1
#
_entry.id   AF-A0A9D1GTI4-F1
#
_cell.length_a   1.000
_cell.length_b   1.000
_cell.length_c   1.000
_cell.angle_alpha   90.00
_cell.angle_beta   90.00
_cell.angle_gamma   90.00
#
_symmetry.space_group_name_H-M   'P 1'
#
loop_
_entity.id
_entity.type
_entity.pdbx_description
1 polymer ?
#
loop_
_entity_poly.entity_id
_entity_poly.type
_entity_poly.pdbx_seq_one_letter_code
_entity_poly.pdbx_strand_id
1 'polypeptide(L)'
;MKTKSNVLFAILSIVLVIALVGCSSTANAPEIEGAEFEEELLTFEELVLRSDVAVVGEYVETIKHDNYIEQKFKVKECLYGEVSDNEIYLYSNIGVGHIKEIDYTYELGKDVYTVGADYVLVMEKMQSVMYDHDRYMLSTDVFLSEEDNEFSMYSRSVDVPSGTTVKDYICSIYNSVSHPIVANASTSYKNEVDEMVGESAFVGTVKVVELVNEGKVHNGNTYRCVVESLAKGSNLNTYEDGTILMVILKNTVEINGSYVIGFSPVSEESLIYTQTTDTSVYAVNDELLTEISEYQAD
;
A
#
# COMPACT_ATOMS: atom_id res chain seq x y z
N MET A 1 43.02 -64.97 20.57
CA MET A 1 42.03 -64.08 21.23
C MET A 1 42.46 -62.64 21.06
N LYS A 2 41.75 -61.87 20.22
CA LYS A 2 41.72 -60.38 20.06
C LYS A 2 41.54 -60.04 18.57
N THR A 3 40.29 -60.08 18.06
CA THR A 3 39.87 -59.45 16.79
C THR A 3 38.35 -59.51 16.61
N LYS A 4 37.56 -59.22 17.67
CA LYS A 4 36.09 -59.13 17.54
C LYS A 4 35.46 -57.82 18.03
N SER A 5 36.25 -56.84 18.46
CA SER A 5 35.71 -55.58 19.03
C SER A 5 35.62 -54.39 18.04
N ASN A 6 36.32 -54.43 16.90
CA ASN A 6 36.42 -53.25 16.02
C ASN A 6 35.41 -53.25 14.86
N VAL A 7 34.77 -54.40 14.56
CA VAL A 7 33.75 -54.49 13.50
C VAL A 7 32.39 -54.00 14.00
N LEU A 8 32.10 -54.18 15.29
CA LEU A 8 30.83 -53.72 15.89
C LEU A 8 30.75 -52.19 15.96
N PHE A 9 31.88 -51.51 16.19
CA PHE A 9 31.94 -50.04 16.24
C PHE A 9 31.82 -49.39 14.85
N ALA A 10 32.33 -50.04 13.80
CA ALA A 10 32.23 -49.56 12.42
C ALA A 10 30.82 -49.72 11.84
N ILE A 11 30.08 -50.78 12.23
CA ILE A 11 28.70 -50.99 11.79
C ILE A 11 27.74 -50.04 12.52
N LEU A 12 27.98 -49.74 13.80
CA LEU A 12 27.16 -48.79 14.57
C LEU A 12 27.30 -47.33 14.07
N SER A 13 28.47 -46.96 13.54
CA SER A 13 28.73 -45.61 13.02
C SER A 13 28.12 -45.38 11.63
N ILE A 14 27.99 -46.41 10.79
CA ILE A 14 27.32 -46.29 9.48
C ILE A 14 25.78 -46.19 9.64
N VAL A 15 25.19 -46.85 10.63
CA VAL A 15 23.74 -46.74 10.91
C VAL A 15 23.37 -45.36 11.50
N LEU A 16 24.29 -44.71 12.23
CA LEU A 16 24.07 -43.35 12.75
C LEU A 16 24.12 -42.27 11.66
N VAL A 17 24.88 -42.48 10.58
CA VAL A 17 24.94 -41.53 9.44
C VAL A 17 23.68 -41.64 8.56
N ILE A 18 23.06 -42.82 8.47
CA ILE A 18 21.81 -43.00 7.70
C ILE A 18 20.59 -42.44 8.45
N ALA A 19 20.62 -42.40 9.79
CA ALA A 19 19.58 -41.76 10.61
C ALA A 19 19.64 -40.21 10.58
N LEU A 20 20.70 -39.60 10.03
CA LEU A 20 20.85 -38.15 9.88
C LEU A 20 20.57 -37.62 8.45
N VAL A 21 20.31 -38.51 7.49
CA VAL A 21 19.92 -38.14 6.10
C VAL A 21 18.42 -38.35 5.86
N GLY A 22 17.67 -38.81 6.87
CA GLY A 22 16.27 -39.23 6.75
C GLY A 22 15.23 -38.36 7.48
N CYS A 23 15.56 -37.15 7.93
CA CYS A 23 14.58 -36.20 8.45
C CYS A 23 14.63 -34.90 7.64
N SER A 24 13.67 -34.80 6.72
CA SER A 24 12.92 -33.58 6.41
C SER A 24 13.72 -32.28 6.35
N SER A 25 14.33 -32.01 5.19
CA SER A 25 14.19 -30.68 4.63
C SER A 25 12.79 -30.57 4.01
N THR A 26 11.74 -30.54 4.85
CA THR A 26 10.73 -29.51 4.61
C THR A 26 11.56 -28.24 4.63
N ALA A 27 11.75 -27.65 3.45
CA ALA A 27 12.13 -26.27 3.38
C ALA A 27 11.07 -25.55 4.20
N ASN A 28 11.38 -25.26 5.46
CA ASN A 28 10.75 -24.15 6.12
C ASN A 28 11.10 -23.02 5.18
N ALA A 29 10.11 -22.61 4.39
CA ALA A 29 10.15 -21.30 3.77
C ALA A 29 10.62 -20.35 4.86
N PRO A 30 11.56 -19.43 4.57
CA PRO A 30 11.95 -18.45 5.57
C PRO A 30 10.66 -17.91 6.18
N GLU A 31 10.53 -18.03 7.51
CA GLU A 31 9.54 -17.26 8.25
C GLU A 31 9.78 -15.84 7.77
N ILE A 32 8.86 -15.33 6.95
CA ILE A 32 8.87 -13.93 6.59
C ILE A 32 8.68 -13.25 7.93
N GLU A 33 9.74 -12.62 8.44
CA GLU A 33 9.69 -11.80 9.65
C GLU A 33 8.75 -10.65 9.30
N GLY A 34 7.46 -10.88 9.50
CA GLY A 34 6.41 -9.97 9.11
C GLY A 34 6.47 -8.71 9.96
N ALA A 35 6.03 -7.59 9.39
CA ALA A 35 6.00 -6.35 10.14
C ALA A 35 4.91 -6.42 11.23
N GLU A 36 5.20 -5.83 12.39
CA GLU A 36 4.22 -5.64 13.47
C GLU A 36 3.60 -4.24 13.34
N PHE A 37 2.27 -4.18 13.38
CA PHE A 37 1.49 -2.95 13.25
C PHE A 37 0.61 -2.74 14.49
N GLU A 38 0.54 -1.50 14.96
CA GLU A 38 -0.36 -1.11 16.05
C GLU A 38 -1.56 -0.40 15.44
N GLU A 39 -2.76 -0.93 15.67
CA GLU A 39 -4.00 -0.54 14.99
C GLU A 39 -5.00 0.05 15.98
N GLU A 40 -5.83 0.97 15.51
CA GLU A 40 -6.88 1.60 16.31
C GLU A 40 -8.10 0.68 16.43
N LEU A 41 -8.65 0.55 17.64
CA LEU A 41 -9.94 -0.11 17.84
C LEU A 41 -11.07 0.71 17.23
N LEU A 42 -11.68 0.19 16.16
CA LEU A 42 -12.92 0.74 15.57
C LEU A 42 -14.15 -0.07 15.95
N THR A 43 -15.32 0.56 16.00
CA THR A 43 -16.61 -0.13 15.86
C THR A 43 -16.90 -0.42 14.38
N PHE A 44 -17.91 -1.26 14.11
CA PHE A 44 -18.33 -1.52 12.73
C PHE A 44 -18.87 -0.27 12.05
N GLU A 45 -19.61 0.57 12.78
CA GLU A 45 -20.12 1.83 12.28
C GLU A 45 -18.99 2.82 12.00
N GLU A 46 -17.97 2.89 12.86
CA GLU A 46 -16.81 3.74 12.65
C GLU A 46 -15.99 3.31 11.42
N LEU A 47 -15.82 2.00 11.21
CA LEU A 47 -15.19 1.45 10.01
C LEU A 47 -15.90 1.92 8.74
N VAL A 48 -17.23 1.76 8.67
CA VAL A 48 -18.02 2.18 7.51
C VAL A 48 -17.92 3.69 7.28
N LEU A 49 -17.96 4.49 8.35
CA LEU A 49 -17.88 5.95 8.24
C LEU A 49 -16.49 6.48 7.88
N ARG A 50 -15.43 5.73 8.17
CA ARG A 50 -14.03 6.09 7.82
C ARG A 50 -13.61 5.62 6.44
N SER A 51 -14.20 4.54 5.95
CA SER A 51 -13.85 3.98 4.63
C SER A 51 -14.25 4.90 3.46
N ASP A 52 -13.46 4.85 2.39
CA ASP A 52 -13.70 5.63 1.17
C ASP A 52 -14.68 4.92 0.21
N VAL A 53 -14.74 3.60 0.29
CA VAL A 53 -15.47 2.77 -0.68
C VAL A 53 -15.96 1.48 -0.03
N ALA A 54 -17.14 1.02 -0.45
CA ALA A 54 -17.57 -0.35 -0.19
C ALA A 54 -18.14 -1.00 -1.44
N VAL A 55 -17.80 -2.27 -1.64
CA VAL A 55 -18.21 -3.06 -2.81
C VAL A 55 -18.63 -4.46 -2.41
N VAL A 56 -19.40 -5.09 -3.28
CA VAL A 56 -19.53 -6.56 -3.34
C VAL A 56 -18.57 -7.06 -4.41
N GLY A 57 -17.65 -7.93 -4.01
CA GLY A 57 -16.63 -8.49 -4.88
C GLY A 57 -16.64 -10.02 -4.87
N GLU A 58 -16.49 -10.62 -6.04
CA GLU A 58 -16.20 -12.05 -6.19
C GLU A 58 -14.69 -12.25 -6.08
N TYR A 59 -14.24 -13.07 -5.13
CA TYR A 59 -12.81 -13.34 -4.97
C TYR A 59 -12.27 -14.21 -6.11
N VAL A 60 -11.16 -13.80 -6.71
CA VAL A 60 -10.55 -14.47 -7.87
C VAL A 60 -9.29 -15.24 -7.46
N GLU A 61 -8.30 -14.54 -6.91
CA GLU A 61 -6.99 -15.11 -6.56
C GLU A 61 -6.21 -14.23 -5.58
N THR A 62 -5.21 -14.82 -4.91
CA THR A 62 -4.16 -14.08 -4.19
C THR A 62 -2.88 -14.06 -5.03
N ILE A 63 -2.38 -12.86 -5.28
CA ILE A 63 -1.06 -12.60 -5.86
C ILE A 63 -0.09 -12.35 -4.71
N LYS A 64 0.94 -13.19 -4.59
CA LYS A 64 1.94 -13.09 -3.52
C LYS A 64 3.19 -12.37 -4.01
N HIS A 65 3.60 -11.36 -3.25
CA HIS A 65 4.87 -10.68 -3.40
C HIS A 65 5.76 -10.97 -2.19
N ASP A 66 7.01 -10.49 -2.22
CA ASP A 66 7.99 -10.79 -1.17
C ASP A 66 7.57 -10.27 0.21
N ASN A 67 6.88 -9.12 0.28
CA ASN A 67 6.57 -8.43 1.54
C ASN A 67 5.07 -8.09 1.72
N TYR A 68 4.24 -8.40 0.72
CA TYR A 68 2.82 -8.07 0.71
C TYR A 68 2.06 -9.05 -0.17
N ILE A 69 0.74 -9.04 -0.08
CA ILE A 69 -0.15 -9.73 -0.99
C ILE A 69 -1.15 -8.77 -1.59
N GLU A 70 -1.65 -9.12 -2.77
CA GLU A 70 -2.79 -8.48 -3.40
C GLU A 70 -3.86 -9.55 -3.66
N GLN A 71 -5.04 -9.35 -3.12
CA GLN A 71 -6.20 -10.23 -3.32
C GLN A 71 -7.08 -9.62 -4.39
N LYS A 72 -7.19 -10.30 -5.52
CA LYS A 72 -7.95 -9.84 -6.68
C LYS A 72 -9.42 -10.16 -6.48
N PHE A 73 -10.26 -9.13 -6.62
CA PHE A 73 -11.71 -9.26 -6.63
C PHE A 73 -12.30 -8.71 -7.92
N LYS A 74 -13.32 -9.38 -8.45
CA LYS A 74 -14.16 -8.84 -9.50
C LYS A 74 -15.33 -8.10 -8.88
N VAL A 75 -15.47 -6.81 -9.17
CA VAL A 75 -16.52 -5.97 -8.63
C VAL A 75 -17.86 -6.36 -9.25
N LYS A 76 -18.84 -6.71 -8.42
CA LYS A 76 -20.22 -7.02 -8.82
C LYS A 76 -21.16 -5.85 -8.58
N GLU A 77 -20.98 -5.15 -7.46
CA GLU A 77 -21.83 -4.05 -7.03
C GLU A 77 -20.98 -3.04 -6.24
N CYS A 78 -21.13 -1.75 -6.52
CA CYS A 78 -20.57 -0.68 -5.70
C CYS A 78 -21.66 -0.15 -4.77
N LEU A 79 -21.43 -0.21 -3.46
CA LEU A 79 -22.39 0.24 -2.43
C LEU A 79 -22.27 1.75 -2.21
N TYR A 80 -21.04 2.24 -2.10
CA TYR A 80 -20.69 3.67 -2.13
C TYR A 80 -19.22 3.85 -2.50
N GLY A 81 -18.83 5.10 -2.78
CA GLY A 81 -17.50 5.44 -3.28
C GLY A 81 -17.39 5.27 -4.79
N GLU A 82 -16.18 5.47 -5.32
CA GLU A 82 -15.88 5.35 -6.75
C GLU A 82 -14.82 4.28 -7.02
N VAL A 83 -15.19 3.35 -7.90
CA VAL A 83 -14.31 2.33 -8.45
C VAL A 83 -14.35 2.43 -9.97
N SER A 84 -13.23 2.75 -10.57
CA SER A 84 -13.07 2.91 -12.02
C SER A 84 -13.07 1.57 -12.77
N ASP A 85 -12.62 0.52 -12.11
CA ASP A 85 -12.29 -0.75 -12.72
C ASP A 85 -13.28 -1.86 -12.34
N ASN A 86 -13.45 -2.83 -13.23
CA ASN A 86 -14.26 -4.03 -12.95
C ASN A 86 -13.56 -5.00 -12.00
N GLU A 87 -12.29 -4.75 -11.69
CA GLU A 87 -11.45 -5.56 -10.83
C GLU A 87 -10.72 -4.63 -9.85
N ILE A 88 -10.61 -5.06 -8.60
CA ILE A 88 -9.83 -4.36 -7.58
C ILE A 88 -8.81 -5.32 -6.97
N TYR A 89 -7.76 -4.75 -6.39
CA TYR A 89 -6.71 -5.48 -5.71
C TYR A 89 -6.68 -5.00 -4.26
N LEU A 90 -7.11 -5.88 -3.36
CA LEU A 90 -7.06 -5.64 -1.93
C LEU A 90 -5.63 -5.92 -1.44
N TYR A 91 -4.95 -4.85 -1.06
CA TYR A 91 -3.56 -4.86 -0.60
C TYR A 91 -3.49 -5.20 0.90
N SER A 92 -2.54 -6.06 1.27
CA SER A 92 -2.21 -6.32 2.67
C SER A 92 -0.72 -6.61 2.85
N ASN A 93 -0.08 -5.96 3.83
CA ASN A 93 1.28 -6.32 4.24
C ASN A 93 1.30 -7.74 4.83
N ILE A 94 2.39 -8.47 4.70
CA ILE A 94 2.57 -9.74 5.43
C ILE A 94 3.08 -9.41 6.83
N GLY A 95 2.34 -9.82 7.86
CA GLY A 95 2.72 -9.53 9.24
C GLY A 95 1.62 -9.74 10.26
N VAL A 96 1.67 -8.95 11.33
CA VAL A 96 0.78 -9.09 12.48
C VAL A 96 0.26 -7.71 12.90
N GLY A 97 -1.06 -7.59 13.03
CA GLY A 97 -1.72 -6.41 13.58
C GLY A 97 -2.07 -6.62 15.05
N HIS A 98 -1.90 -5.58 15.86
CA HIS A 98 -2.22 -5.57 17.29
C HIS A 98 -3.17 -4.44 17.65
N ILE A 99 -4.22 -4.77 18.43
CA ILE A 99 -5.19 -3.80 18.95
C ILE A 99 -5.12 -3.86 20.48
N LYS A 100 -4.42 -2.88 21.05
CA LYS A 100 -4.07 -2.89 22.48
C LYS A 100 -5.29 -2.79 23.39
N GLU A 101 -6.32 -2.07 22.97
CA GLU A 101 -7.53 -1.80 23.75
C GLU A 101 -8.29 -3.09 24.11
N ILE A 102 -8.22 -4.11 23.25
CA ILE A 102 -8.91 -5.40 23.44
C ILE A 102 -7.96 -6.59 23.55
N ASP A 103 -6.64 -6.36 23.61
CA ASP A 103 -5.60 -7.40 23.62
C ASP A 103 -5.82 -8.42 22.49
N TYR A 104 -6.07 -7.91 21.28
CA TYR A 104 -6.33 -8.71 20.09
C TYR A 104 -5.16 -8.64 19.12
N THR A 105 -4.83 -9.78 18.52
CA THR A 105 -3.75 -9.92 17.57
C THR A 105 -4.26 -10.74 16.39
N TYR A 106 -3.99 -10.28 15.17
CA TYR A 106 -4.43 -10.94 13.94
C TYR A 106 -3.33 -10.94 12.88
N GLU A 107 -3.42 -11.89 11.96
CA GLU A 107 -2.44 -12.08 10.88
C GLU A 107 -2.84 -11.21 9.68
N LEU A 108 -1.92 -10.35 9.26
CA LEU A 108 -2.02 -9.56 8.04
C LEU A 108 -1.49 -10.37 6.86
N GLY A 109 -2.06 -10.16 5.68
CA GLY A 109 -1.67 -10.89 4.48
C GLY A 109 -2.09 -12.37 4.46
N LYS A 110 -3.11 -12.72 5.24
CA LYS A 110 -3.69 -14.06 5.25
C LYS A 110 -4.71 -14.24 4.13
N ASP A 111 -4.63 -15.39 3.45
CA ASP A 111 -5.67 -15.81 2.50
C ASP A 111 -6.84 -16.43 3.26
N VAL A 112 -7.92 -15.65 3.39
CA VAL A 112 -9.16 -16.05 4.10
C VAL A 112 -10.35 -16.24 3.15
N TYR A 113 -10.16 -15.99 1.85
CA TYR A 113 -11.24 -15.95 0.88
C TYR A 113 -11.31 -17.25 0.06
N THR A 114 -12.52 -17.60 -0.35
CA THR A 114 -12.78 -18.78 -1.18
C THR A 114 -13.02 -18.36 -2.62
N VAL A 115 -12.27 -18.93 -3.56
CA VAL A 115 -12.34 -18.57 -4.98
C VAL A 115 -13.77 -18.72 -5.51
N GLY A 116 -14.28 -17.67 -6.14
CA GLY A 116 -15.63 -17.60 -6.70
C GLY A 116 -16.74 -17.21 -5.72
N ALA A 117 -16.44 -17.06 -4.42
CA ALA A 117 -17.40 -16.60 -3.43
C ALA A 117 -17.47 -15.07 -3.35
N ASP A 118 -18.63 -14.57 -2.91
CA ASP A 118 -18.94 -13.15 -2.81
C ASP A 118 -18.74 -12.58 -1.40
N TYR A 119 -18.03 -11.46 -1.34
CA TYR A 119 -17.68 -10.77 -0.11
C TYR A 119 -18.07 -9.30 -0.18
N VAL A 120 -18.49 -8.75 0.96
CA VAL A 120 -18.63 -7.30 1.12
C VAL A 120 -17.32 -6.75 1.65
N LEU A 121 -16.71 -5.85 0.89
CA LEU A 121 -15.44 -5.23 1.23
C LEU A 121 -15.69 -3.77 1.58
N VAL A 122 -15.29 -3.35 2.77
CA VAL A 122 -15.36 -1.97 3.26
C VAL A 122 -13.92 -1.48 3.41
N MET A 123 -13.51 -0.54 2.57
CA MET A 123 -12.09 -0.29 2.30
C MET A 123 -11.75 1.20 2.27
N GLU A 124 -10.52 1.49 2.66
CA GLU A 124 -9.84 2.74 2.31
C GLU A 124 -9.26 2.62 0.90
N LYS A 125 -9.25 3.74 0.18
CA LYS A 125 -8.73 3.84 -1.20
C LYS A 125 -7.53 4.77 -1.23
N MET A 126 -6.35 4.23 -1.51
CA MET A 126 -5.13 5.00 -1.69
C MET A 126 -4.77 5.09 -3.16
N GLN A 127 -4.83 6.31 -3.70
CA GLN A 127 -4.36 6.62 -5.04
C GLN A 127 -2.97 7.24 -4.98
N SER A 128 -2.03 6.73 -5.77
CA SER A 128 -0.71 7.31 -5.90
C SER A 128 -0.11 6.91 -7.24
N VAL A 129 0.59 7.84 -7.88
CA VAL A 129 1.40 7.55 -9.07
C VAL A 129 2.53 6.55 -8.80
N MET A 130 2.85 6.30 -7.53
CA MET A 130 3.82 5.29 -7.12
C MET A 130 3.28 3.86 -7.18
N TYR A 131 1.98 3.67 -7.34
CA TYR A 131 1.34 2.35 -7.43
C TYR A 131 0.98 2.03 -8.88
N ASP A 132 1.05 0.76 -9.25
CA ASP A 132 0.68 0.31 -10.60
C ASP A 132 -0.84 0.38 -10.85
N HIS A 133 -1.62 0.41 -9.76
CA HIS A 133 -3.08 0.56 -9.74
C HIS A 133 -3.51 1.13 -8.38
N ASP A 134 -4.76 1.60 -8.28
CA ASP A 134 -5.36 2.07 -7.02
C ASP A 134 -5.28 0.99 -5.94
N ARG A 135 -4.81 1.34 -4.75
CA ARG A 135 -4.73 0.40 -3.63
C ARG A 135 -5.96 0.47 -2.77
N TYR A 136 -6.55 -0.69 -2.53
CA TYR A 136 -7.64 -0.85 -1.60
C TYR A 136 -7.14 -1.58 -0.38
N MET A 137 -7.47 -1.10 0.83
CA MET A 137 -7.04 -1.71 2.08
C MET A 137 -8.22 -1.85 3.03
N LEU A 138 -8.29 -2.95 3.77
CA LEU A 138 -9.18 -3.02 4.93
C LEU A 138 -8.56 -2.17 6.05
N SER A 139 -9.34 -1.27 6.65
CA SER A 139 -8.86 -0.48 7.80
C SER A 139 -8.62 -1.34 9.05
N THR A 140 -9.05 -2.61 9.04
CA THR A 140 -9.06 -3.47 10.22
C THR A 140 -9.36 -4.94 9.89
N ASP A 141 -9.29 -5.84 10.88
CA ASP A 141 -9.67 -7.26 10.76
C ASP A 141 -11.19 -7.43 10.67
N VAL A 142 -11.71 -7.40 9.45
CA VAL A 142 -13.13 -7.55 9.13
C VAL A 142 -13.33 -8.59 8.02
N PHE A 143 -14.35 -9.43 8.19
CA PHE A 143 -14.70 -10.48 7.23
C PHE A 143 -16.22 -10.54 7.07
N LEU A 144 -16.71 -10.34 5.85
CA LEU A 144 -18.13 -10.28 5.53
C LEU A 144 -18.46 -11.17 4.32
N SER A 145 -18.78 -12.45 4.57
CA SER A 145 -19.19 -13.41 3.54
C SER A 145 -20.72 -13.34 3.34
N GLU A 146 -21.19 -12.98 2.13
CA GLU A 146 -22.64 -12.97 1.84
C GLU A 146 -23.20 -14.39 1.77
N GLU A 147 -22.44 -15.34 1.18
CA GLU A 147 -22.91 -16.71 0.95
C GLU A 147 -23.13 -17.47 2.26
N ASP A 148 -22.20 -17.33 3.20
CA ASP A 148 -22.21 -18.07 4.47
C ASP A 148 -23.00 -17.35 5.58
N ASN A 149 -23.43 -16.11 5.34
CA ASN A 149 -23.95 -15.18 6.36
C ASN A 149 -23.01 -15.09 7.56
N GLU A 150 -21.71 -15.05 7.29
CA GLU A 150 -20.66 -14.93 8.29
C GLU A 150 -20.10 -13.51 8.26
N PHE A 151 -20.41 -12.76 9.32
CA PHE A 151 -19.98 -11.36 9.48
C PHE A 151 -19.23 -11.24 10.79
N SER A 152 -17.93 -10.99 10.70
CA SER A 152 -17.07 -10.86 11.87
C SER A 152 -16.12 -9.68 11.78
N MET A 153 -15.82 -9.11 12.93
CA MET A 153 -14.81 -8.09 13.12
C MET A 153 -14.04 -8.44 14.41
N TYR A 154 -12.72 -8.50 14.34
CA TYR A 154 -11.87 -8.99 15.44
C TYR A 154 -12.28 -10.38 15.95
N SER A 155 -12.61 -11.29 15.03
CA SER A 155 -13.16 -12.63 15.34
C SER A 155 -14.45 -12.61 16.19
N ARG A 156 -15.17 -11.49 16.26
CA ARG A 156 -16.47 -11.36 16.95
C ARG A 156 -17.56 -11.10 15.92
N SER A 157 -18.74 -11.69 16.13
CA SER A 157 -19.89 -11.46 15.24
C SER A 157 -20.23 -9.98 15.16
N VAL A 158 -20.46 -9.48 13.94
CA VAL A 158 -21.07 -8.17 13.71
C VAL A 158 -22.58 -8.31 13.92
N ASP A 159 -23.18 -7.42 14.72
CA ASP A 159 -24.62 -7.43 15.01
C ASP A 159 -25.38 -6.67 13.91
N VAL A 160 -25.79 -7.39 12.87
CA VAL A 160 -26.61 -6.83 11.78
C VAL A 160 -28.08 -6.83 12.22
N PRO A 161 -28.80 -5.69 12.15
CA PRO A 161 -30.19 -5.61 12.54
C PRO A 161 -31.07 -6.66 11.85
N SER A 162 -31.94 -7.31 12.62
CA SER A 162 -32.81 -8.37 12.12
C SER A 162 -33.69 -7.89 10.96
N GLY A 163 -33.68 -8.62 9.85
CA GLY A 163 -34.48 -8.28 8.66
C GLY A 163 -33.79 -7.34 7.69
N THR A 164 -32.52 -7.00 7.93
CA THR A 164 -31.67 -6.18 7.04
C THR A 164 -30.51 -7.04 6.54
N THR A 165 -30.08 -6.84 5.29
CA THR A 165 -28.85 -7.47 4.78
C THR A 165 -27.62 -6.70 5.28
N VAL A 166 -26.43 -7.33 5.30
CA VAL A 166 -25.21 -6.61 5.68
C VAL A 166 -24.95 -5.41 4.77
N LYS A 167 -25.26 -5.53 3.47
CA LYS A 167 -25.13 -4.46 2.48
C LYS A 167 -26.06 -3.28 2.78
N ASP A 168 -27.32 -3.57 3.04
CA ASP A 168 -28.30 -2.55 3.42
C ASP A 168 -27.91 -1.85 4.73
N TYR A 169 -27.34 -2.61 5.69
CA TYR A 169 -26.89 -2.04 6.96
C TYR A 169 -25.72 -1.08 6.75
N ILE A 170 -24.69 -1.48 5.99
CA ILE A 170 -23.55 -0.65 5.60
C ILE A 170 -24.04 0.64 4.90
N CYS A 171 -24.90 0.51 3.89
CA CYS A 171 -25.48 1.66 3.19
C CYS A 171 -26.28 2.56 4.13
N SER A 172 -27.00 2.02 5.11
CA SER A 172 -27.77 2.81 6.07
C SER A 172 -26.87 3.60 7.04
N ILE A 173 -25.74 3.02 7.45
CA ILE A 173 -24.74 3.70 8.29
C ILE A 173 -24.11 4.84 7.50
N TYR A 174 -23.62 4.56 6.29
CA TYR A 174 -23.01 5.57 5.41
C TYR A 174 -23.96 6.75 5.21
N ASN A 175 -25.17 6.50 4.70
CA ASN A 175 -26.18 7.54 4.43
C ASN A 175 -26.77 8.22 5.69
N SER A 176 -26.39 7.83 6.90
CA SER A 176 -26.85 8.46 8.14
C SER A 176 -26.18 9.81 8.42
N VAL A 177 -25.06 10.11 7.75
CA VAL A 177 -24.31 11.36 7.90
C VAL A 177 -24.15 12.06 6.55
N SER A 178 -23.87 13.37 6.59
CA SER A 178 -23.46 14.08 5.38
C SER A 178 -22.00 13.80 5.11
N HIS A 179 -21.69 13.30 3.92
CA HIS A 179 -20.32 13.19 3.47
C HIS A 179 -19.88 14.50 2.82
N PRO A 180 -18.61 14.92 3.01
CA PRO A 180 -18.06 15.98 2.18
C PRO A 180 -18.20 15.57 0.72
N ILE A 181 -18.64 16.51 -0.13
CA ILE A 181 -18.55 16.31 -1.57
C ILE A 181 -17.06 16.21 -1.86
N VAL A 182 -16.58 15.01 -2.18
CA VAL A 182 -15.21 14.81 -2.66
C VAL A 182 -15.12 15.58 -3.97
N ALA A 183 -14.56 16.78 -3.91
CA ALA A 183 -14.41 17.67 -5.04
C ALA A 183 -13.26 17.22 -5.94
N ASN A 184 -13.23 15.94 -6.32
CA ASN A 184 -12.39 15.45 -7.39
C ASN A 184 -13.14 15.70 -8.71
N ALA A 185 -13.40 16.97 -9.03
CA ALA A 185 -13.70 17.29 -10.41
C ALA A 185 -12.43 16.96 -11.20
N SER A 186 -12.52 16.04 -12.15
CA SER A 186 -11.42 15.75 -13.06
C SER A 186 -10.99 17.06 -13.73
N THR A 187 -9.84 17.59 -13.31
CA THR A 187 -9.27 18.77 -13.92
C THR A 187 -8.66 18.35 -15.24
N SER A 188 -9.18 18.88 -16.35
CA SER A 188 -8.58 18.63 -17.66
C SER A 188 -7.39 19.56 -17.85
N TYR A 189 -6.19 19.00 -17.96
CA TYR A 189 -4.98 19.73 -18.31
C TYR A 189 -4.76 19.70 -19.83
N LYS A 190 -4.08 20.73 -20.37
CA LYS A 190 -3.83 20.80 -21.83
C LYS A 190 -2.68 19.88 -22.24
N ASN A 191 -1.72 19.70 -21.35
CA ASN A 191 -0.52 18.88 -21.53
C ASN A 191 0.02 18.43 -20.15
N GLU A 192 1.08 17.61 -20.16
CA GLU A 192 1.70 17.03 -18.96
C GLU A 192 2.42 18.07 -18.07
N VAL A 193 2.92 19.17 -18.66
CA VAL A 193 3.56 20.26 -17.90
C VAL A 193 2.52 21.05 -17.11
N ASP A 194 1.38 21.38 -17.74
CA ASP A 194 0.23 22.02 -17.10
C ASP A 194 -0.30 21.16 -15.94
N GLU A 195 -0.36 19.85 -16.13
CA GLU A 195 -0.76 18.89 -15.09
C GLU A 195 0.24 18.87 -13.93
N MET A 196 1.53 18.72 -14.22
CA MET A 196 2.59 18.77 -13.22
C MET A 196 2.51 20.06 -12.39
N VAL A 197 2.40 21.21 -13.06
CA VAL A 197 2.35 22.52 -12.41
C VAL A 197 1.04 22.67 -11.63
N GLY A 198 -0.08 22.20 -12.16
CA GLY A 198 -1.40 22.29 -11.53
C GLY A 198 -1.49 21.49 -10.23
N GLU A 199 -1.07 20.23 -10.27
CA GLU A 199 -1.24 19.26 -9.18
C GLU A 199 -0.15 19.40 -8.09
N SER A 200 1.03 19.92 -8.43
CA SER A 200 2.15 19.96 -7.47
C SER A 200 2.10 21.18 -6.55
N ALA A 201 2.42 21.02 -5.27
CA ALA A 201 2.63 22.14 -4.36
C ALA A 201 3.91 22.93 -4.72
N PHE A 202 4.94 22.22 -5.17
CA PHE A 202 6.23 22.77 -5.58
C PHE A 202 6.62 22.28 -6.98
N VAL A 203 7.30 23.14 -7.72
CA VAL A 203 7.99 22.78 -8.96
C VAL A 203 9.36 23.40 -8.90
N GLY A 204 10.42 22.62 -9.09
CA GLY A 204 11.78 23.11 -8.91
C GLY A 204 12.84 22.32 -9.64
N THR A 205 14.02 22.92 -9.79
CA THR A 205 15.21 22.19 -10.22
C THR A 205 15.80 21.49 -9.01
N VAL A 206 15.87 20.16 -9.09
CA VAL A 206 16.24 19.27 -7.99
C VAL A 206 17.43 18.43 -8.43
N LYS A 207 18.50 18.47 -7.64
CA LYS A 207 19.66 17.60 -7.79
C LYS A 207 19.53 16.37 -6.93
N VAL A 208 19.60 15.19 -7.55
CA VAL A 208 19.56 13.89 -6.88
C VAL A 208 20.95 13.56 -6.34
N VAL A 209 21.10 13.44 -5.02
CA VAL A 209 22.43 13.28 -4.38
C VAL A 209 22.75 11.82 -4.11
N GLU A 210 21.81 11.09 -3.52
CA GLU A 210 21.99 9.68 -3.18
C GLU A 210 20.65 8.95 -3.11
N LEU A 211 20.68 7.65 -3.37
CA LEU A 211 19.56 6.74 -3.12
C LEU A 211 19.60 6.36 -1.64
N VAL A 212 18.56 6.72 -0.90
CA VAL A 212 18.45 6.45 0.54
C VAL A 212 17.74 5.13 0.78
N ASN A 213 16.67 4.85 0.03
CA ASN A 213 15.88 3.63 0.18
C ASN A 213 15.27 3.20 -1.16
N GLU A 214 15.37 1.91 -1.47
CA GLU A 214 14.63 1.30 -2.57
C GLU A 214 13.23 0.89 -2.10
N GLY A 215 12.18 1.40 -2.76
CA GLY A 215 10.82 1.03 -2.40
C GLY A 215 10.56 -0.44 -2.73
N LYS A 216 10.13 -1.21 -1.72
CA LYS A 216 9.82 -2.64 -1.89
C LYS A 216 8.36 -2.93 -2.18
N VAL A 217 7.49 -2.02 -1.77
CA VAL A 217 6.04 -2.17 -1.85
C VAL A 217 5.43 -1.14 -2.79
N HIS A 218 6.21 -0.40 -3.58
CA HIS A 218 5.71 0.54 -4.57
C HIS A 218 6.79 0.78 -5.63
N ASN A 219 6.43 1.44 -6.74
CA ASN A 219 7.31 1.73 -7.86
C ASN A 219 8.16 3.00 -7.64
N GLY A 220 8.31 3.45 -6.40
CA GLY A 220 9.09 4.63 -6.03
C GLY A 220 10.38 4.26 -5.30
N ASN A 221 11.39 5.11 -5.44
CA ASN A 221 12.61 5.09 -4.64
C ASN A 221 12.71 6.40 -3.86
N THR A 222 13.26 6.34 -2.64
CA THR A 222 13.51 7.53 -1.83
C THR A 222 14.95 8.00 -2.04
N TYR A 223 15.10 9.24 -2.47
CA TYR A 223 16.38 9.88 -2.69
C TYR A 223 16.58 11.05 -1.72
N ARG A 224 17.83 11.31 -1.37
CA ARG A 224 18.22 12.59 -0.78
C ARG A 224 18.49 13.56 -1.93
N CYS A 225 17.88 14.74 -1.84
CA CYS A 225 17.92 15.73 -2.91
C CYS A 225 18.28 17.11 -2.36
N VAL A 226 18.85 17.94 -3.24
CA VAL A 226 19.03 19.38 -3.02
C VAL A 226 18.14 20.12 -4.00
N VAL A 227 17.28 21.01 -3.51
CA VAL A 227 16.48 21.88 -4.36
C VAL A 227 17.32 23.10 -4.72
N GLU A 228 17.75 23.19 -5.98
CA GLU A 228 18.62 24.25 -6.48
C GLU A 228 17.83 25.53 -6.77
N SER A 229 16.58 25.39 -7.24
CA SER A 229 15.67 26.50 -7.49
C SER A 229 14.21 26.05 -7.44
N LEU A 230 13.31 26.99 -7.13
CA LEU A 230 11.87 26.79 -7.20
C LEU A 230 11.27 27.69 -8.28
N ALA A 231 10.50 27.11 -9.17
CA ALA A 231 9.64 27.78 -10.13
C ALA A 231 8.19 27.90 -9.62
N LYS A 232 7.75 26.98 -8.74
CA LYS A 232 6.48 27.05 -7.99
C LYS A 232 6.69 26.73 -6.52
N GLY A 233 5.91 27.40 -5.66
CA GLY A 233 5.91 27.20 -4.23
C GLY A 233 6.98 28.03 -3.52
N SER A 234 6.90 28.11 -2.19
CA SER A 234 7.89 28.81 -1.36
C SER A 234 7.99 28.14 0.01
N ASN A 235 9.10 28.37 0.72
CA ASN A 235 9.33 27.89 2.10
C ASN A 235 9.31 26.36 2.22
N LEU A 236 10.26 25.68 1.56
CA LEU A 236 10.47 24.24 1.77
C LEU A 236 10.98 23.96 3.19
N ASN A 237 10.45 22.90 3.79
CA ASN A 237 11.02 22.31 4.99
C ASN A 237 12.22 21.46 4.56
N THR A 238 13.41 21.82 5.04
CA THR A 238 14.66 21.12 4.73
C THR A 238 15.32 20.60 6.00
N TYR A 239 16.14 19.56 5.86
CA TYR A 239 17.08 19.18 6.91
C TYR A 239 18.09 20.31 7.18
N GLU A 240 18.84 20.21 8.28
CA GLU A 240 19.87 21.20 8.65
C GLU A 240 20.94 21.39 7.58
N ASP A 241 21.19 20.37 6.77
CA ASP A 241 22.12 20.40 5.64
C ASP A 241 21.54 20.99 4.35
N GLY A 242 20.28 21.46 4.39
CA GLY A 242 19.56 22.02 3.25
C GLY A 242 19.00 20.99 2.27
N THR A 243 19.07 19.69 2.61
CA THR A 243 18.51 18.62 1.77
C THR A 243 17.05 18.33 2.10
N ILE A 244 16.39 17.57 1.22
CA ILE A 244 15.07 16.96 1.43
C ILE A 244 15.12 15.48 1.08
N LEU A 245 14.14 14.70 1.55
CA LEU A 245 13.88 13.37 1.01
C LEU A 245 12.77 13.45 -0.03
N MET A 246 12.98 12.83 -1.18
CA MET A 246 11.98 12.78 -2.24
C MET A 246 11.74 11.35 -2.69
N VAL A 247 10.48 10.93 -2.71
CA VAL A 247 10.04 9.68 -3.34
C VAL A 247 9.78 9.95 -4.81
N ILE A 248 10.55 9.32 -5.69
CA ILE A 248 10.53 9.50 -7.14
C ILE A 248 10.35 8.13 -7.78
N LEU A 249 9.60 8.05 -8.88
CA LEU A 249 9.43 6.81 -9.64
C LEU A 249 10.77 6.16 -10.01
N LYS A 250 10.81 4.83 -10.01
CA LYS A 250 12.00 4.07 -10.37
C LYS A 250 12.37 4.33 -11.83
N ASN A 251 13.67 4.36 -12.10
CA ASN A 251 14.26 4.53 -13.44
C ASN A 251 13.94 5.88 -14.13
N THR A 252 13.47 6.91 -13.41
CA THR A 252 13.25 8.26 -13.96
C THR A 252 14.41 9.21 -13.71
N VAL A 253 15.26 8.93 -12.72
CA VAL A 253 16.39 9.78 -12.31
C VAL A 253 17.67 8.97 -12.11
N GLU A 254 18.80 9.65 -12.25
CA GLU A 254 20.14 9.13 -11.96
C GLU A 254 20.79 9.93 -10.83
N ILE A 255 21.64 9.25 -10.05
CA ILE A 255 22.42 9.87 -8.98
C ILE A 255 23.38 10.92 -9.58
N ASN A 256 23.44 12.09 -8.95
CA ASN A 256 24.10 13.32 -9.39
C ASN A 256 23.44 14.04 -10.59
N GLY A 257 22.32 13.55 -11.12
CA GLY A 257 21.53 14.27 -12.11
C GLY A 257 20.74 15.44 -11.50
N SER A 258 20.51 16.47 -12.31
CA SER A 258 19.59 17.57 -12.00
C SER A 258 18.37 17.48 -12.91
N TYR A 259 17.19 17.66 -12.33
CA TYR A 259 15.90 17.49 -13.00
C TYR A 259 14.94 18.60 -12.60
N VAL A 260 14.00 18.96 -13.48
CA VAL A 260 12.83 19.74 -13.09
C VAL A 260 11.77 18.76 -12.60
N ILE A 261 11.35 18.91 -11.34
CA ILE A 261 10.40 17.99 -10.70
C ILE A 261 9.21 18.76 -10.13
N GLY A 262 8.00 18.26 -10.38
CA GLY A 262 6.80 18.63 -9.63
C GLY A 262 6.55 17.67 -8.46
N PHE A 263 6.49 18.22 -7.25
CA PHE A 263 6.42 17.44 -6.02
C PHE A 263 5.58 18.12 -4.93
N SER A 264 5.07 17.32 -4.01
CA SER A 264 4.23 17.76 -2.88
C SER A 264 4.70 17.12 -1.57
N PRO A 265 4.57 17.81 -0.43
CA PRO A 265 4.93 17.23 0.85
C PRO A 265 3.92 16.16 1.25
N VAL A 266 4.37 15.09 1.93
CA VAL A 266 3.47 14.03 2.43
C VAL A 266 2.52 14.56 3.51
N SER A 267 2.92 15.61 4.24
CA SER A 267 2.11 16.38 5.19
C SER A 267 2.69 17.78 5.36
N GLU A 268 1.95 18.74 5.92
CA GLU A 268 2.37 20.15 6.01
C GLU A 268 3.77 20.35 6.62
N GLU A 269 4.14 19.54 7.61
CA GLU A 269 5.42 19.62 8.33
C GLU A 269 6.45 18.55 7.87
N SER A 270 6.15 17.82 6.78
CA SER A 270 6.98 16.73 6.30
C SER A 270 8.29 17.24 5.68
N LEU A 271 9.39 16.55 5.98
CA LEU A 271 10.67 16.64 5.25
C LEU A 271 10.75 15.67 4.06
N ILE A 272 9.69 14.86 3.89
CA ILE A 272 9.52 13.89 2.82
C ILE A 272 8.50 14.44 1.83
N TYR A 273 8.94 14.48 0.59
CA TYR A 273 8.15 14.91 -0.56
C TYR A 273 7.96 13.75 -1.53
N THR A 274 6.90 13.80 -2.33
CA THR A 274 6.59 12.78 -3.32
C THR A 274 6.37 13.46 -4.67
N GLN A 275 6.90 12.85 -5.72
CA GLN A 275 6.57 13.19 -7.11
C GLN A 275 5.05 13.12 -7.31
N THR A 276 4.44 14.15 -7.88
CA THR A 276 2.98 14.28 -7.92
C THR A 276 2.32 13.53 -9.08
N THR A 277 2.92 13.58 -10.28
CA THR A 277 2.39 12.92 -11.48
C THR A 277 3.42 11.92 -12.02
N ASP A 278 3.03 10.92 -12.79
CA ASP A 278 3.96 9.96 -13.40
C ASP A 278 4.88 10.61 -14.46
N THR A 279 4.48 11.78 -14.95
CA THR A 279 5.19 12.60 -15.94
C THR A 279 5.93 13.81 -15.35
N SER A 280 5.95 14.02 -14.02
CA SER A 280 6.51 15.23 -13.43
C SER A 280 8.04 15.25 -13.25
N VAL A 281 8.81 14.51 -14.04
CA VAL A 281 10.29 14.48 -13.98
C VAL A 281 10.87 14.74 -15.35
N TYR A 282 11.55 15.87 -15.51
CA TYR A 282 12.15 16.30 -16.78
C TYR A 282 13.63 16.59 -16.63
N ALA A 283 14.40 16.34 -17.69
CA ALA A 283 15.75 16.88 -17.78
C ALA A 283 15.70 18.42 -17.78
N VAL A 284 16.66 19.07 -17.11
CA VAL A 284 16.72 20.53 -17.05
C VAL A 284 16.90 21.12 -18.45
N ASN A 285 15.97 22.01 -18.83
CA ASN A 285 15.98 22.75 -20.09
C ASN A 285 15.40 24.16 -19.85
N ASP A 286 16.07 25.20 -20.39
CA ASP A 286 15.65 26.60 -20.28
C ASP A 286 14.27 26.85 -20.89
N GLU A 287 13.89 26.11 -21.94
CA GLU A 287 12.58 26.22 -22.57
C GLU A 287 11.46 25.78 -21.61
N LEU A 288 11.65 24.64 -20.93
CA LEU A 288 10.71 24.12 -19.93
C LEU A 288 10.57 25.08 -18.74
N LEU A 289 11.68 25.62 -18.24
CA LEU A 289 11.65 26.58 -17.13
C LEU A 289 10.92 27.88 -17.51
N THR A 290 11.02 28.30 -18.78
CA THR A 290 10.27 29.43 -19.30
C THR A 290 8.77 29.13 -19.35
N GLU A 291 8.38 27.97 -19.89
CA GLU A 291 6.98 27.52 -19.95
C GLU A 291 6.33 27.49 -18.56
N ILE A 292 7.02 26.91 -17.56
CA ILE A 292 6.52 26.85 -16.17
C ILE A 292 6.35 28.26 -15.58
N SER A 293 7.27 29.17 -15.88
CA SER A 293 7.23 30.55 -15.35
C SER A 293 6.07 31.36 -15.93
N GLU A 294 5.72 31.13 -17.20
CA GLU A 294 4.56 31.77 -17.84
C GLU A 294 3.24 31.32 -17.20
N TYR A 295 3.15 30.07 -16.76
CA TYR A 295 1.97 29.52 -16.07
C TYR A 295 1.68 30.19 -14.71
N GLN A 296 2.69 30.81 -14.08
CA GLN A 296 2.53 31.50 -12.79
C GLN A 296 2.07 32.95 -12.93
N ALA A 297 2.10 33.50 -14.15
CA ALA A 297 1.78 34.91 -14.40
C ALA A 297 0.30 35.15 -14.72
N ASP A 298 -0.44 34.09 -15.03
CA ASP A 298 -1.89 34.08 -15.31
C ASP A 298 -2.71 33.73 -14.06
#